data_AF-A0A832CSZ7-F1
#
_entry.id   AF-A0A832CSZ7-F1
#
_cell.length_a   1.000
_cell.length_b   1.000
_cell.length_c   1.000
_cell.angle_alpha   90.00
_cell.angle_beta   90.00
_cell.angle_gamma   90.00
#
_symmetry.space_group_name_H-M   'P 1'
#
loop_
_entity.id
_entity.type
_entity.pdbx_description
1 polymer ?
#
loop_
_entity_poly.entity_id
_entity_poly.type
_entity_poly.pdbx_seq_one_letter_code
_entity_poly.pdbx_strand_id
1 'polypeptide(L)'
;MANSYFITGAPGVGKSTIFMEIVRNLKNLGCIVGGIYAPEVRARGLREGFQIVDIENNARGWLARVGAPGRLRVGKYTVVVDDVLKVGVPALEKAIKNAHVIAIDEIGPMELLVPQLKESIIKGLTCSKPIVAVIHRKLSSINPEIYDIILSLGPIVEVTIDNRSILLRQAGKVALSIAREAGCSK
;
A
#
# COMPACT_ATOMS: atom_id res chain seq x y z
N MET A 1 5.95 14.04 15.23
CA MET A 1 4.82 13.34 14.59
C MET A 1 5.43 12.47 13.51
N ALA A 2 5.08 11.17 13.47
CA ALA A 2 5.60 10.22 12.49
C ALA A 2 5.48 10.76 11.06
N ASN A 3 6.59 10.92 10.33
CA ASN A 3 6.63 11.26 8.91
C ASN A 3 6.07 10.08 8.10
N SER A 4 4.75 10.05 8.00
CA SER A 4 4.06 9.17 7.06
C SER A 4 3.93 9.86 5.71
N TYR A 5 4.03 9.09 4.63
CA TYR A 5 3.96 9.58 3.27
C TYR A 5 2.83 8.88 2.52
N PHE A 6 1.81 9.66 2.19
CA PHE A 6 0.60 9.16 1.55
C PHE A 6 0.52 9.65 0.11
N ILE A 7 0.20 8.73 -0.81
CA ILE A 7 0.19 8.98 -2.25
C ILE A 7 -1.22 8.73 -2.77
N THR A 8 -1.79 9.68 -3.50
CA THR A 8 -3.07 9.51 -4.21
C THR A 8 -2.94 9.93 -5.68
N GLY A 9 -4.01 9.78 -6.46
CA GLY A 9 -4.06 10.20 -7.86
C GLY A 9 -4.77 9.21 -8.78
N ALA A 10 -4.90 9.60 -10.04
CA ALA A 10 -5.64 8.83 -11.04
C ALA A 10 -5.09 7.40 -11.25
N PRO A 11 -5.94 6.42 -11.62
CA PRO A 11 -5.47 5.11 -12.03
C PRO A 11 -4.45 5.20 -13.18
N GLY A 12 -3.35 4.46 -13.08
CA GLY A 12 -2.31 4.42 -14.12
C GLY A 12 -1.35 5.62 -14.17
N VAL A 13 -1.46 6.59 -13.27
CA VAL A 13 -0.59 7.79 -13.29
C VAL A 13 0.86 7.50 -12.87
N GLY A 14 1.11 6.40 -12.15
CA GLY A 14 2.45 5.98 -11.69
C GLY A 14 2.63 5.93 -10.17
N LYS A 15 1.55 5.90 -9.37
CA LYS A 15 1.62 5.86 -7.89
C LYS A 15 2.46 4.70 -7.37
N SER A 16 2.16 3.48 -7.82
CA SER A 16 2.90 2.27 -7.45
C SER A 16 4.38 2.35 -7.81
N THR A 17 4.73 3.04 -8.90
CA THR A 17 6.14 3.27 -9.28
C THR A 17 6.86 4.13 -8.24
N ILE A 18 6.25 5.26 -7.84
CA ILE A 18 6.83 6.15 -6.81
C ILE A 18 6.89 5.44 -5.46
N PHE A 19 5.82 4.73 -5.09
CA PHE A 19 5.76 3.91 -3.88
C PHE A 19 6.91 2.88 -3.83
N MET A 20 7.09 2.09 -4.89
CA MET A 20 8.15 1.08 -4.95
C MET A 20 9.55 1.71 -4.97
N GLU A 21 9.70 2.91 -5.54
CA GLU A 21 10.95 3.66 -5.47
C GLU A 21 11.28 4.06 -4.02
N ILE A 22 10.30 4.57 -3.26
CA ILE A 22 10.48 4.90 -1.84
C ILE A 22 10.84 3.63 -1.05
N VAL A 23 10.10 2.53 -1.24
CA VAL A 23 10.36 1.24 -0.59
C VAL A 23 11.79 0.75 -0.88
N ARG A 24 12.25 0.85 -2.13
CA ARG A 24 13.62 0.45 -2.49
C ARG A 24 14.67 1.32 -1.79
N ASN A 25 14.49 2.64 -1.79
CA ASN A 25 15.42 3.55 -1.14
C ASN A 25 15.47 3.32 0.38
N LEU A 26 14.33 3.05 1.02
CA LEU A 26 14.26 2.68 2.45
C LEU A 26 15.06 1.40 2.74
N LYS A 27 14.89 0.35 1.93
CA LYS A 27 15.66 -0.89 2.06
C LYS A 27 17.17 -0.64 1.87
N ASN A 28 17.56 0.19 0.91
CA ASN A 28 18.96 0.58 0.69
C ASN A 28 19.56 1.37 1.86
N LEU A 29 18.73 2.09 2.61
CA LEU A 29 19.12 2.81 3.83
C LEU A 29 19.13 1.91 5.07
N GLY A 30 18.93 0.59 4.92
CA GLY A 30 18.98 -0.39 6.01
C GLY A 30 17.66 -0.57 6.76
N CYS A 31 16.55 0.05 6.34
CA CYS A 31 15.25 -0.21 6.95
C CYS A 31 14.74 -1.61 6.60
N ILE A 32 14.24 -2.31 7.62
CA ILE A 32 13.28 -3.41 7.43
C ILE A 32 11.94 -2.78 7.02
N VAL A 33 11.54 -2.98 5.77
CA VAL A 33 10.25 -2.50 5.22
C VAL A 33 9.34 -3.71 5.02
N GLY A 34 8.18 -3.69 5.67
CA GLY A 34 7.18 -4.75 5.57
C GLY A 34 5.82 -4.22 5.15
N GLY A 35 4.94 -5.13 4.75
CA GLY A 35 3.58 -4.82 4.35
C GLY A 35 3.26 -5.41 2.99
N ILE A 36 2.38 -4.75 2.23
CA ILE A 36 1.80 -5.33 1.02
C ILE A 36 1.85 -4.37 -0.16
N TYR A 37 1.94 -4.94 -1.36
CA TYR A 37 1.64 -4.23 -2.60
C TYR A 37 0.77 -5.07 -3.52
N ALA A 38 -0.01 -4.42 -4.38
CA ALA A 38 -1.03 -5.05 -5.20
C ALA A 38 -0.81 -4.81 -6.70
N PRO A 39 0.12 -5.54 -7.34
CA PRO A 39 0.43 -5.32 -8.75
C PRO A 39 -0.73 -5.80 -9.63
N GLU A 40 -0.98 -5.04 -10.69
CA GLU A 40 -1.94 -5.39 -11.73
C GLU A 40 -1.43 -6.57 -12.57
N VAL A 41 -2.29 -7.57 -12.78
CA VAL A 41 -2.01 -8.70 -13.68
C VAL A 41 -2.78 -8.53 -14.98
N ARG A 42 -2.05 -8.61 -16.10
CA ARG A 42 -2.60 -8.57 -17.45
C ARG A 42 -2.23 -9.82 -18.23
N ALA A 43 -3.18 -10.33 -19.01
CA ALA A 43 -2.93 -11.34 -20.03
C ALA A 43 -3.55 -10.87 -21.35
N ARG A 44 -2.79 -11.03 -22.44
CA ARG A 44 -3.24 -10.66 -23.80
C ARG A 44 -3.80 -9.22 -23.88
N GLY A 45 -3.16 -8.28 -23.16
CA GLY A 45 -3.57 -6.87 -23.09
C GLY A 45 -4.75 -6.56 -22.17
N LEU A 46 -5.48 -7.57 -21.68
CA LEU A 46 -6.61 -7.41 -20.77
C LEU A 46 -6.19 -7.55 -19.32
N ARG A 47 -6.75 -6.70 -18.45
CA ARG A 47 -6.59 -6.83 -17.00
C ARG A 47 -7.38 -8.03 -16.49
N GLU A 48 -6.66 -9.02 -15.96
CA GLU A 48 -7.25 -10.21 -15.34
C GLU A 48 -7.56 -9.99 -13.87
N GLY A 49 -6.78 -9.15 -13.18
CA GLY A 49 -6.97 -8.88 -11.76
C GLY A 49 -5.79 -8.17 -11.13
N PHE A 50 -5.68 -8.34 -9.82
CA PHE A 50 -4.66 -7.76 -8.96
C PHE A 50 -4.15 -8.86 -8.03
N GLN A 51 -2.84 -8.93 -7.85
CA GLN A 51 -2.25 -9.76 -6.81
C GLN A 51 -2.23 -9.01 -5.48
N ILE A 52 -2.01 -9.74 -4.40
CA ILE A 52 -1.54 -9.22 -3.13
C ILE A 52 -0.20 -9.87 -2.85
N VAL A 53 0.82 -9.06 -2.57
CA VAL A 53 2.19 -9.52 -2.44
C VAL A 53 2.81 -8.98 -1.16
N ASP A 54 3.44 -9.88 -0.39
CA ASP A 54 4.24 -9.54 0.78
C ASP A 54 5.56 -8.87 0.34
N ILE A 55 5.83 -7.66 0.83
CA ILE A 55 7.02 -6.87 0.50
C ILE A 55 8.33 -7.50 1.03
N GLU A 56 8.25 -8.26 2.13
CA GLU A 56 9.43 -8.82 2.80
C GLU A 56 9.93 -10.07 2.08
N ASN A 57 9.05 -11.05 1.84
CA ASN A 57 9.41 -12.37 1.33
C ASN A 57 8.89 -12.69 -0.08
N ASN A 58 8.18 -11.76 -0.72
CA ASN A 58 7.57 -11.92 -2.05
C ASN A 58 6.52 -13.04 -2.17
N ALA A 59 5.95 -13.53 -1.05
CA ALA A 59 4.79 -14.42 -1.11
C ALA A 59 3.65 -13.73 -1.86
N ARG A 60 2.98 -14.46 -2.77
CA ARG A 60 1.96 -13.91 -3.67
C ARG A 60 0.66 -14.69 -3.55
N GLY A 61 -0.43 -13.95 -3.62
CA GLY A 61 -1.78 -14.47 -3.83
C GLY A 61 -2.57 -13.54 -4.74
N TRP A 62 -3.80 -13.90 -5.06
CA TRP A 62 -4.73 -13.00 -5.72
C TRP A 62 -5.41 -12.10 -4.69
N LEU A 63 -5.42 -10.78 -4.94
CA LEU A 63 -6.32 -9.89 -4.22
C LEU A 63 -7.73 -10.03 -4.81
N ALA A 64 -7.84 -9.83 -6.12
CA ALA A 64 -9.09 -9.96 -6.85
C ALA A 64 -8.83 -10.31 -8.31
N ARG A 65 -9.69 -11.14 -8.92
CA ARG A 65 -9.58 -11.50 -10.34
C ARG A 65 -10.93 -11.74 -11.00
N VAL A 66 -10.97 -11.63 -12.32
CA VAL A 66 -12.13 -12.00 -13.13
C VAL A 66 -12.33 -13.52 -13.03
N GLY A 67 -13.58 -13.96 -12.90
CA GLY A 67 -13.92 -15.39 -12.88
C GLY A 67 -13.57 -16.12 -11.57
N ALA A 68 -13.05 -15.43 -10.55
CA ALA A 68 -12.94 -16.03 -9.23
C ALA A 68 -14.34 -16.26 -8.61
N PRO A 69 -14.54 -17.39 -7.90
CA PRO A 69 -15.76 -17.62 -7.14
C PRO A 69 -15.82 -16.66 -5.95
N GLY A 70 -17.03 -16.33 -5.50
CA GLY A 70 -17.24 -15.49 -4.31
C GLY A 70 -18.23 -14.36 -4.54
N ARG A 71 -18.57 -13.66 -3.46
CA ARG A 71 -19.59 -12.61 -3.43
C ARG A 71 -19.03 -11.20 -3.25
N LEU A 72 -17.80 -11.08 -2.72
CA LEU A 72 -17.12 -9.80 -2.55
C LEU A 72 -16.54 -9.35 -3.89
N ARG A 73 -17.07 -8.26 -4.45
CA ARG A 73 -16.76 -7.82 -5.81
C ARG A 73 -16.55 -6.32 -5.90
N VAL A 74 -15.64 -5.91 -6.77
CA VAL A 74 -15.47 -4.53 -7.21
C VAL A 74 -15.52 -4.51 -8.73
N GLY A 75 -16.64 -4.04 -9.27
CA GLY A 75 -16.93 -4.16 -10.70
C GLY A 75 -16.94 -5.63 -11.14
N LYS A 76 -16.12 -5.97 -12.15
CA LYS A 76 -16.02 -7.35 -12.66
C LYS A 76 -15.10 -8.27 -11.84
N TYR A 77 -14.31 -7.75 -10.91
CA TYR A 77 -13.31 -8.53 -10.17
C TYR A 77 -13.91 -9.06 -8.87
N THR A 78 -13.72 -10.35 -8.61
CA THR A 78 -14.10 -11.00 -7.36
C THR A 78 -12.87 -11.13 -6.48
N VAL A 79 -12.99 -10.70 -5.21
CA VAL A 79 -11.92 -10.78 -4.20
C VAL A 79 -11.67 -12.25 -3.83
N VAL A 80 -10.40 -12.65 -3.82
CA VAL A 80 -9.98 -14.01 -3.43
C VAL A 80 -9.62 -14.02 -1.95
N VAL A 81 -10.63 -14.18 -1.10
CA VAL A 81 -10.51 -14.01 0.36
C VAL A 81 -9.42 -14.91 0.95
N ASP A 82 -9.35 -16.18 0.54
CA ASP A 82 -8.36 -17.12 1.07
C ASP A 82 -6.92 -16.65 0.86
N ASP A 83 -6.62 -16.08 -0.32
CA ASP A 83 -5.29 -15.57 -0.65
C ASP A 83 -4.99 -14.30 0.16
N VAL A 84 -5.98 -13.43 0.35
CA VAL A 84 -5.86 -12.24 1.21
C VAL A 84 -5.55 -12.64 2.66
N LEU A 85 -6.22 -13.66 3.19
CA LEU A 85 -5.99 -14.15 4.55
C LEU A 85 -4.66 -14.89 4.71
N LYS A 86 -4.16 -15.56 3.65
CA LYS A 86 -2.88 -16.30 3.68
C LYS A 86 -1.66 -15.43 3.42
N VAL A 87 -1.82 -14.34 2.66
CA VAL A 87 -0.69 -13.48 2.24
C VAL A 87 -0.81 -12.09 2.84
N GLY A 88 -1.92 -11.41 2.59
CA GLY A 88 -2.09 -10.00 2.95
C GLY A 88 -2.09 -9.73 4.46
N VAL A 89 -2.96 -10.44 5.17
CA VAL A 89 -3.10 -10.28 6.63
C VAL A 89 -1.79 -10.62 7.36
N PRO A 90 -1.13 -11.77 7.12
CA PRO A 90 0.14 -12.09 7.76
C PRO A 90 1.26 -11.10 7.42
N ALA A 91 1.31 -10.59 6.19
CA ALA A 91 2.32 -9.60 5.79
C ALA A 91 2.19 -8.30 6.59
N LEU A 92 0.97 -7.78 6.76
CA LEU A 92 0.74 -6.60 7.59
C LEU A 92 0.99 -6.86 9.07
N GLU A 93 0.54 -8.00 9.60
CA GLU A 93 0.78 -8.34 11.01
C GLU A 93 2.27 -8.48 11.34
N LYS A 94 3.04 -9.10 10.44
CA LYS A 94 4.51 -9.16 10.55
C LYS A 94 5.14 -7.78 10.47
N ALA A 95 4.69 -6.93 9.55
CA ALA A 95 5.20 -5.56 9.44
C ALA A 95 4.96 -4.75 10.73
N ILE A 96 3.74 -4.83 11.28
CA ILE A 96 3.37 -4.18 12.54
C ILE A 96 4.29 -4.62 13.68
N LYS A 97 4.68 -5.89 13.73
CA LYS A 97 5.58 -6.40 14.78
C LYS A 97 7.04 -6.04 14.52
N ASN A 98 7.55 -6.33 13.32
CA ASN A 98 8.99 -6.46 13.07
C ASN A 98 9.59 -5.38 12.16
N ALA A 99 8.79 -4.70 11.33
CA ALA A 99 9.33 -3.71 10.40
C ALA A 99 9.65 -2.39 11.08
N HIS A 100 10.58 -1.63 10.51
CA HIS A 100 10.80 -0.22 10.87
C HIS A 100 9.77 0.68 10.19
N VAL A 101 9.37 0.34 8.96
CA VAL A 101 8.41 1.10 8.14
C VAL A 101 7.35 0.16 7.59
N ILE A 102 6.08 0.55 7.66
CA ILE A 102 4.96 -0.17 7.04
C ILE A 102 4.69 0.43 5.65
N ALA A 103 4.58 -0.43 4.65
CA ALA A 103 4.33 -0.03 3.27
C ALA A 103 3.07 -0.72 2.72
N ILE A 104 2.13 0.06 2.18
CA ILE A 104 0.81 -0.43 1.68
C ILE A 104 0.47 0.18 0.32
N ASP A 105 0.41 -0.62 -0.74
CA ASP A 105 -0.09 -0.22 -2.06
C ASP A 105 -1.20 -1.19 -2.50
N GLU A 106 -2.50 -0.89 -2.42
CA GLU A 106 -3.17 0.38 -2.12
C GLU A 106 -4.15 0.20 -0.93
N ILE A 107 -4.49 1.29 -0.24
CA ILE A 107 -5.64 1.34 0.68
C ILE A 107 -6.86 1.73 -0.14
N GLY A 108 -7.61 0.72 -0.58
CA GLY A 108 -8.70 0.90 -1.52
C GLY A 108 -9.89 -0.04 -1.29
N PRO A 109 -10.91 0.05 -2.16
CA PRO A 109 -12.13 -0.71 -2.00
C PRO A 109 -11.92 -2.23 -2.06
N MET A 110 -10.88 -2.75 -2.72
CA MET A 110 -10.67 -4.20 -2.78
C MET A 110 -10.09 -4.74 -1.46
N GLU A 111 -9.11 -4.04 -0.90
CA GLU A 111 -8.44 -4.39 0.34
C GLU A 111 -9.37 -4.26 1.54
N LEU A 112 -10.20 -3.20 1.54
CA LEU A 112 -11.13 -2.91 2.63
C LEU A 112 -12.39 -3.78 2.64
N LEU A 113 -12.65 -4.56 1.58
CA LEU A 113 -13.78 -5.49 1.53
C LEU A 113 -13.59 -6.73 2.40
N VAL A 114 -12.34 -7.08 2.73
CA VAL A 114 -12.03 -8.20 3.63
C VAL A 114 -11.85 -7.66 5.04
N PRO A 115 -12.75 -7.97 6.01
CA PRO A 115 -12.71 -7.37 7.34
C PRO A 115 -11.37 -7.53 8.06
N GLN A 116 -10.76 -8.72 7.98
CA GLN A 116 -9.48 -9.00 8.62
C GLN A 116 -8.34 -8.15 8.03
N LEU A 117 -8.34 -7.94 6.70
CA LEU A 117 -7.35 -7.08 6.07
C LEU A 117 -7.58 -5.61 6.43
N LYS A 118 -8.84 -5.16 6.44
CA LYS A 118 -9.20 -3.82 6.93
C LYS A 118 -8.71 -3.60 8.37
N GLU A 119 -8.92 -4.55 9.27
CA GLU A 119 -8.44 -4.47 10.66
C GLU A 119 -6.91 -4.38 10.73
N SER A 120 -6.19 -5.20 9.95
CA SER A 120 -4.72 -5.12 9.87
C SER A 120 -4.24 -3.77 9.32
N ILE A 121 -4.93 -3.20 8.34
CA ILE A 121 -4.63 -1.85 7.82
C ILE A 121 -4.83 -0.80 8.92
N ILE A 122 -5.95 -0.83 9.65
CA ILE A 122 -6.21 0.11 10.75
C ILE A 122 -5.14 -0.03 11.83
N LYS A 123 -4.81 -1.26 12.26
CA LYS A 123 -3.74 -1.51 13.23
C LYS A 123 -2.39 -0.98 12.74
N GLY A 124 -2.11 -1.11 11.44
CA GLY A 124 -0.93 -0.52 10.81
C GLY A 124 -0.93 0.99 10.89
N LEU A 125 -2.04 1.64 10.53
CA LEU A 125 -2.22 3.10 10.58
C LEU A 125 -2.10 3.67 11.99
N THR A 126 -2.59 2.96 13.01
CA THR A 126 -2.59 3.44 14.39
C THR A 126 -1.37 3.00 15.20
N CYS A 127 -0.40 2.30 14.59
CA CYS A 127 0.84 1.96 15.28
C CYS A 127 1.83 3.13 15.23
N SER A 128 2.83 3.13 16.11
CA SER A 128 3.82 4.21 16.22
C SER A 128 4.88 4.24 15.12
N LYS A 129 4.74 3.41 14.07
CA LYS A 129 5.75 3.26 13.00
C LYS A 129 5.41 4.17 11.82
N PRO A 130 6.41 4.75 11.13
CA PRO A 130 6.17 5.48 9.89
C PRO A 130 5.52 4.60 8.81
N ILE A 131 4.67 5.23 7.99
CA ILE A 131 3.90 4.55 6.94
C ILE A 131 4.15 5.19 5.60
N VAL A 132 4.36 4.37 4.58
CA VAL A 132 4.25 4.78 3.17
C VAL A 132 3.03 4.08 2.60
N ALA A 133 2.05 4.81 2.10
CA ALA A 133 0.87 4.18 1.53
C ALA A 133 0.34 4.87 0.28
N VAL A 134 -0.13 4.06 -0.66
CA VAL A 134 -0.96 4.53 -1.76
C VAL A 134 -2.41 4.46 -1.31
N ILE A 135 -3.18 5.51 -1.59
CA ILE A 135 -4.57 5.65 -1.19
C ILE A 135 -5.43 5.77 -2.44
N HIS A 136 -6.55 5.05 -2.45
CA HIS A 136 -7.54 5.21 -3.49
C HIS A 136 -8.12 6.62 -3.50
N ARG A 137 -8.18 7.25 -4.67
CA ARG A 137 -8.66 8.65 -4.83
C ARG A 137 -10.07 8.92 -4.29
N LYS A 138 -10.88 7.87 -4.10
CA LYS A 138 -12.23 7.94 -3.52
C LYS A 138 -12.30 7.44 -2.07
N LEU A 139 -11.17 7.26 -1.39
CA LEU A 139 -11.13 6.69 -0.04
C LEU A 139 -11.99 7.50 0.92
N SER A 140 -11.96 8.83 0.84
CA SER A 140 -12.79 9.72 1.65
C SER A 140 -14.29 9.42 1.58
N SER A 141 -14.78 8.89 0.45
CA SER A 141 -16.19 8.47 0.30
C SER A 141 -16.41 6.98 0.60
N ILE A 142 -15.40 6.14 0.36
CA ILE A 142 -15.50 4.68 0.57
C ILE A 142 -15.39 4.33 2.05
N ASN A 143 -14.48 4.99 2.76
CA ASN A 143 -14.24 4.79 4.17
C ASN A 143 -13.73 6.09 4.82
N PRO A 144 -14.64 7.02 5.20
CA PRO A 144 -14.28 8.29 5.81
C PRO A 144 -13.41 8.13 7.07
N GLU A 145 -13.72 7.13 7.91
CA GLU A 145 -12.98 6.85 9.15
C GLU A 145 -11.49 6.59 8.90
N ILE A 146 -11.14 5.71 7.96
CA ILE A 146 -9.74 5.44 7.60
C ILE A 146 -9.09 6.67 6.97
N TYR A 147 -9.85 7.43 6.18
CA TYR A 147 -9.34 8.66 5.57
C TYR A 147 -9.00 9.72 6.62
N ASP A 148 -9.81 9.88 7.65
CA ASP A 148 -9.57 10.82 8.76
C ASP A 148 -8.35 10.41 9.59
N ILE A 149 -8.17 9.10 9.83
CA ILE A 149 -6.94 8.59 10.46
C ILE A 149 -5.73 8.99 9.63
N ILE A 150 -5.75 8.76 8.31
CA ILE A 150 -4.65 9.10 7.42
C ILE A 150 -4.32 10.61 7.47
N LEU A 151 -5.34 11.48 7.44
CA LEU A 151 -5.14 12.93 7.52
C LEU A 151 -4.47 13.35 8.84
N SER A 152 -4.74 12.64 9.94
CA SER A 152 -4.07 12.89 11.22
C SER A 152 -2.59 12.47 11.25
N LEU A 153 -2.20 11.55 10.36
CA LEU A 153 -0.85 10.99 10.30
C LEU A 153 0.10 11.76 9.37
N GLY A 154 -0.42 12.46 8.37
CA GLY A 154 0.40 13.26 7.46
C GLY A 154 -0.31 13.73 6.20
N PRO A 155 0.36 14.56 5.39
CA PRO A 155 -0.20 15.06 4.15
C PRO A 155 -0.34 13.97 3.09
N ILE A 156 -1.36 14.10 2.25
CA ILE A 156 -1.58 13.26 1.07
C ILE A 156 -1.06 14.00 -0.15
N VAL A 157 -0.12 13.38 -0.87
CA VAL A 157 0.47 13.91 -2.10
C VAL A 157 -0.29 13.35 -3.30
N GLU A 158 -0.90 14.22 -4.09
CA GLU A 158 -1.55 13.84 -5.35
C GLU A 158 -0.53 13.73 -6.50
N VAL A 159 -0.48 12.57 -7.13
CA VAL A 159 0.34 12.31 -8.32
C VAL A 159 -0.47 12.63 -9.57
N THR A 160 0.10 13.48 -10.41
CA THR A 160 -0.41 13.89 -11.72
C THR A 160 0.60 13.55 -12.82
N ILE A 161 0.20 13.66 -14.08
CA ILE A 161 1.11 13.47 -15.22
C ILE A 161 2.28 14.48 -15.15
N ASP A 162 2.00 15.70 -14.70
CA ASP A 162 2.96 16.80 -14.68
C ASP A 162 4.01 16.63 -13.57
N ASN A 163 3.58 16.17 -12.39
CA ASN A 163 4.46 16.10 -11.22
C ASN A 163 5.11 14.72 -11.01
N ARG A 164 4.62 13.64 -11.64
CA ARG A 164 5.11 12.26 -11.36
C ARG A 164 6.62 12.11 -11.53
N SER A 165 7.22 12.79 -12.49
CA SER A 165 8.67 12.72 -12.74
C SER A 165 9.47 13.39 -11.63
N ILE A 166 8.96 14.50 -11.08
CA ILE A 166 9.56 15.24 -9.98
C ILE A 166 9.44 14.43 -8.69
N LEU A 167 8.24 13.90 -8.41
CA LEU A 167 8.00 13.06 -7.23
C LEU A 167 8.87 11.81 -7.23
N LEU A 168 9.05 11.17 -8.39
CA LEU A 168 9.95 10.02 -8.52
C LEU A 168 11.41 10.40 -8.21
N ARG A 169 11.91 11.55 -8.70
CA ARG A 169 13.25 12.04 -8.34
C ARG A 169 13.40 12.41 -6.86
N GLN A 170 12.29 12.76 -6.20
CA GLN A 170 12.26 13.09 -4.77
C GLN A 170 12.14 11.85 -3.86
N ALA A 171 11.81 10.68 -4.39
CA ALA A 171 11.58 9.46 -3.63
C ALA A 171 12.74 9.10 -2.67
N GLY A 172 14.00 9.31 -3.08
CA GLY A 172 15.16 9.10 -2.22
C GLY A 172 15.23 10.07 -1.04
N LYS A 173 14.86 11.34 -1.23
CA LYS A 173 14.80 12.33 -0.13
C LYS A 173 13.67 12.00 0.85
N VAL A 174 12.52 11.60 0.32
CA VAL A 174 11.38 11.13 1.13
C VAL A 174 11.80 9.92 1.96
N ALA A 175 12.40 8.91 1.34
CA ALA A 175 12.90 7.71 2.02
C ALA A 175 13.93 8.05 3.11
N LEU A 176 14.85 9.00 2.86
CA LEU A 176 15.83 9.41 3.86
C LEU A 176 15.18 10.07 5.09
N SER A 177 14.16 10.92 4.88
CA SER A 177 13.41 11.53 5.98
C SER A 177 12.71 10.49 6.84
N ILE A 178 12.04 9.53 6.20
CA ILE A 178 11.33 8.43 6.88
C ILE A 178 12.33 7.52 7.61
N ALA A 179 13.45 7.17 6.99
CA ALA A 179 14.47 6.29 7.58
C ALA A 179 15.09 6.86 8.86
N ARG A 180 15.32 8.18 8.91
CA ARG A 180 15.86 8.85 10.10
C ARG A 180 14.90 8.75 11.29
N GLU A 181 13.61 8.93 11.03
CA GLU A 181 12.60 8.83 12.07
C GLU A 181 12.32 7.39 12.50
N ALA A 182 12.37 6.45 11.54
CA ALA A 182 12.28 5.03 11.83
C ALA A 182 13.53 4.47 12.54
N GLY A 183 14.58 5.29 12.74
CA GLY A 183 15.83 4.89 13.38
C GLY A 183 16.70 3.95 12.54
N CYS A 184 16.45 3.85 11.24
CA CYS A 184 17.22 2.96 10.35
C CYS A 184 18.54 3.58 9.90
N SER A 185 18.58 4.91 9.72
CA SER A 185 19.76 5.62 9.22
C SER A 185 20.40 6.47 10.32
N LYS A 186 21.73 6.35 10.45
CA LYS A 186 22.55 7.28 11.24
C LYS A 186 22.72 8.61 10.52
#